data_AF-A0A8B8QS13-F1
#
_entry.id   AF-A0A8B8QS13-F1
#
_cell.length_a   1.000
_cell.length_b   1.000
_cell.length_c   1.000
_cell.angle_alpha   90.00
_cell.angle_beta   90.00
_cell.angle_gamma   90.00
#
_symmetry.space_group_name_H-M   'P 1'
#
loop_
_entity.id
_entity.type
_entity.pdbx_description
1 polymer ?
#
loop_
_entity_poly.entity_id
_entity_poly.type
_entity_poly.pdbx_seq_one_letter_code
_entity_poly.pdbx_strand_id
1 'polypeptide(L)'
;MAMLKNLSALMILSVITVALLPRATFSIVGNGKSPDCAKGMTTDCGFQLFQIIVFANITAPTNECCHELVKVGKNCNDQFVQFILSTHKPGKGTVSDLYKRSNETWNNCVAATHPKPAH
;
A
#
# COMPACT_ATOMS: atom_id res chain seq x y z
N MET A 1 19.43 -3.97 38.13
CA MET A 1 18.76 -2.71 37.74
C MET A 1 19.52 -1.87 36.70
N ALA A 2 20.78 -2.19 36.35
CA ALA A 2 21.53 -1.47 35.31
C ALA A 2 21.02 -1.75 33.87
N MET A 3 20.62 -2.99 33.57
CA MET A 3 20.11 -3.36 32.24
C MET A 3 18.81 -2.62 31.85
N LEU A 4 17.89 -2.39 32.80
CA LEU A 4 16.64 -1.68 32.52
C LEU A 4 16.87 -0.19 32.21
N LYS A 5 17.81 0.45 32.93
CA LYS A 5 18.26 1.83 32.67
C LYS A 5 18.88 1.97 31.27
N ASN A 6 19.65 0.97 30.85
CA ASN A 6 20.28 0.96 29.52
C ASN A 6 19.23 0.78 28.41
N LEU A 7 18.21 -0.06 28.62
CA LEU A 7 17.07 -0.19 27.71
C LEU A 7 16.27 1.12 27.61
N SER A 8 16.00 1.78 28.73
CA SER A 8 15.35 3.10 28.74
C SER A 8 16.18 4.14 27.98
N ALA A 9 17.50 4.16 28.18
CA ALA A 9 18.39 5.08 27.47
C ALA A 9 18.41 4.83 25.95
N LEU A 10 18.35 3.57 25.51
CA LEU A 10 18.27 3.20 24.10
C LEU A 10 16.94 3.64 23.45
N MET A 11 15.84 3.50 24.17
CA MET A 11 14.52 3.95 23.69
C MET A 11 14.45 5.48 23.60
N ILE A 12 15.07 6.19 24.54
CA ILE A 12 15.15 7.66 24.49
C ILE A 12 16.03 8.09 23.33
N LEU A 13 17.16 7.40 23.10
CA LEU A 13 18.07 7.70 22.00
C LEU A 13 17.41 7.50 20.63
N SER A 14 16.59 6.46 20.46
CA SER A 14 15.87 6.21 19.19
C SER A 14 14.78 7.25 18.92
N VAL A 15 14.10 7.76 19.94
CA VAL A 15 13.11 8.83 19.80
C VAL A 15 13.78 10.15 19.43
N ILE A 16 14.92 10.47 20.03
CA ILE A 16 15.67 11.70 19.77
C ILE A 16 16.24 11.71 18.34
N THR A 17 16.79 10.59 17.86
CA THR A 17 17.28 10.51 16.47
C THR A 17 16.15 10.70 15.46
N VAL A 18 14.97 10.11 15.70
CA VAL A 18 13.78 10.31 14.84
C VAL A 18 13.27 11.74 14.88
N ALA A 19 13.31 12.41 16.03
CA ALA A 19 12.83 13.78 16.18
C ALA A 19 13.79 14.84 15.59
N LEU A 20 15.09 14.55 15.58
CA LEU A 20 16.14 15.43 15.03
C LEU A 20 16.38 15.22 13.53
N LEU A 21 15.92 14.09 12.97
CA LEU A 21 15.89 13.91 11.52
C LEU A 21 14.95 14.97 10.91
N PRO A 22 15.40 15.76 9.91
CA PRO A 22 14.53 16.65 9.19
C PRO A 22 13.35 15.84 8.64
N ARG A 23 12.10 16.29 8.82
CA ARG A 23 10.92 15.63 8.23
C ARG A 23 11.06 15.39 6.72
N ALA A 24 11.97 16.11 6.06
CA ALA A 24 12.33 15.93 4.66
C ALA A 24 13.05 14.61 4.33
N THR A 25 13.72 13.94 5.29
CA THR A 25 14.46 12.69 5.04
C THR A 25 13.62 11.42 5.09
N PHE A 26 12.32 11.50 5.45
CA PHE A 26 11.39 10.38 5.27
C PHE A 26 10.94 10.19 3.81
N SER A 27 11.63 10.81 2.86
CA SER A 27 11.53 10.45 1.44
C SER A 27 12.40 9.21 1.16
N ILE A 28 12.13 8.09 1.83
CA ILE A 28 12.73 6.80 1.47
C ILE A 28 11.84 6.18 0.38
N VAL A 29 12.33 6.28 -0.86
CA VAL A 29 11.81 5.71 -2.11
C VAL A 29 10.58 6.42 -2.68
N GLY A 30 10.84 7.43 -3.51
CA GLY A 30 9.82 8.09 -4.33
C GLY A 30 10.46 9.13 -5.26
N ASN A 31 11.38 8.70 -6.13
CA ASN A 31 11.86 9.58 -7.20
C ASN A 31 10.78 9.72 -8.26
N GLY A 32 10.10 10.87 -8.23
CA GLY A 32 9.04 11.22 -9.16
C GLY A 32 7.93 11.90 -8.39
N LYS A 33 7.35 12.93 -9.00
CA LYS A 33 6.18 13.67 -8.52
C LYS A 33 4.98 12.71 -8.46
N SER A 34 5.00 11.76 -7.53
CA SER A 34 3.94 10.78 -7.39
C SER A 34 2.73 11.51 -6.84
N PRO A 35 1.53 11.35 -7.43
CA PRO A 35 0.31 11.72 -6.73
C PRO A 35 0.38 11.08 -5.33
N ASP A 36 -0.03 11.81 -4.31
CA ASP A 36 0.02 11.36 -2.92
C ASP A 36 -0.94 10.17 -2.75
N CYS A 37 -0.51 8.96 -3.15
CA CYS A 37 -1.33 7.76 -3.27
C CYS A 37 -1.95 7.38 -1.93
N ALA A 38 -1.26 7.70 -0.84
CA ALA A 38 -1.72 7.51 0.52
C ALA A 38 -2.85 8.48 0.91
N LYS A 39 -2.93 9.67 0.31
CA LYS A 39 -3.92 10.70 0.69
C LYS A 39 -5.34 10.39 0.21
N GLY A 40 -5.49 9.53 -0.79
CA GLY A 40 -6.79 9.15 -1.36
C GLY A 40 -7.25 7.74 -1.05
N MET A 41 -6.50 6.98 -0.27
CA MET A 41 -6.78 5.58 0.04
C MET A 41 -6.73 5.34 1.55
N THR A 42 -7.79 4.77 2.10
CA THR A 42 -7.87 4.39 3.51
C THR A 42 -6.97 3.19 3.82
N THR A 43 -6.59 3.05 5.09
CA THR A 43 -5.84 1.89 5.58
C THR A 43 -6.61 0.59 5.31
N ASP A 44 -7.94 0.60 5.48
CA ASP A 44 -8.79 -0.57 5.26
C ASP A 44 -8.80 -0.99 3.78
N CYS A 45 -8.92 -0.03 2.86
CA CYS A 45 -8.81 -0.33 1.44
C CYS A 45 -7.41 -0.87 1.07
N GLY A 46 -6.35 -0.25 1.57
CA GLY A 46 -4.98 -0.76 1.40
C GLY A 46 -4.81 -2.20 1.91
N PHE A 47 -5.40 -2.53 3.07
CA PHE A 47 -5.37 -3.88 3.62
C PHE A 47 -6.15 -4.88 2.77
N GLN A 48 -7.34 -4.52 2.26
CA GLN A 48 -8.09 -5.37 1.33
C GLN A 48 -7.27 -5.68 0.07
N LEU A 49 -6.70 -4.66 -0.56
CA LEU A 49 -5.87 -4.82 -1.75
C LEU A 49 -4.65 -5.71 -1.46
N PHE A 50 -4.00 -5.53 -0.32
CA PHE A 50 -2.90 -6.39 0.11
C PHE A 50 -3.32 -7.87 0.21
N GLN A 51 -4.45 -8.15 0.86
CA GLN A 51 -4.95 -9.52 1.01
C GLN A 51 -5.25 -10.19 -0.34
N ILE A 52 -5.90 -9.46 -1.24
CA ILE A 52 -6.25 -9.95 -2.59
C ILE A 52 -4.98 -10.20 -3.40
N ILE A 53 -4.11 -9.20 -3.48
CA ILE A 53 -2.94 -9.22 -4.37
C ILE A 53 -1.87 -10.18 -3.86
N VAL A 54 -1.58 -10.22 -2.55
CA VAL A 54 -0.48 -11.04 -1.99
C VAL A 54 -0.93 -12.48 -1.75
N PHE A 55 -2.09 -12.68 -1.13
CA PHE A 55 -2.55 -14.00 -0.67
C PHE A 55 -3.56 -14.66 -1.62
N ALA A 56 -3.93 -14.00 -2.72
CA ALA A 56 -4.99 -14.48 -3.62
C ALA A 56 -6.30 -14.70 -2.85
N ASN A 57 -6.62 -13.78 -1.93
CA ASN A 57 -7.93 -13.78 -1.33
C ASN A 57 -8.98 -13.64 -2.44
N ILE A 58 -9.95 -14.55 -2.45
CA ILE A 58 -10.96 -14.68 -3.51
C ILE A 58 -12.09 -13.65 -3.37
N THR A 59 -12.10 -12.88 -2.28
CA THR A 59 -13.06 -11.80 -2.08
C THR A 59 -12.71 -10.60 -2.96
N ALA A 60 -13.69 -10.04 -3.66
CA ALA A 60 -13.52 -8.79 -4.39
C ALA A 60 -13.36 -7.59 -3.42
N PRO A 61 -12.67 -6.50 -3.83
CA PRO A 61 -12.66 -5.27 -3.03
C PRO A 61 -14.09 -4.72 -2.87
N THR A 62 -14.35 -4.01 -1.78
CA THR A 62 -15.64 -3.31 -1.64
C THR A 62 -15.79 -2.20 -2.68
N ASN A 63 -17.04 -1.78 -2.95
CA ASN A 63 -17.30 -0.67 -3.87
C ASN A 63 -16.62 0.61 -3.42
N GLU A 64 -16.61 0.89 -2.11
CA GLU A 64 -15.93 2.05 -1.52
C GLU A 64 -14.43 1.99 -1.78
N CYS A 65 -13.80 0.83 -1.55
CA CYS A 65 -12.39 0.65 -1.84
C CYS A 65 -12.10 0.78 -3.35
N CYS A 66 -12.98 0.29 -4.21
CA CYS A 66 -12.85 0.51 -5.66
C CYS A 66 -12.96 1.99 -6.04
N HIS A 67 -13.86 2.76 -5.43
CA HIS A 67 -13.94 4.21 -5.64
C HIS A 67 -12.67 4.93 -5.20
N GLU A 68 -12.09 4.56 -4.05
CA GLU A 68 -10.81 5.11 -3.57
C GLU A 68 -9.67 4.77 -4.53
N LEU A 69 -9.54 3.50 -4.91
CA LEU A 69 -8.50 3.02 -5.83
C LEU A 69 -8.58 3.73 -7.18
N VAL A 70 -9.77 3.80 -7.78
CA VAL A 70 -9.97 4.48 -9.08
C VAL A 70 -9.72 5.98 -8.97
N LYS A 71 -10.09 6.61 -7.86
CA LYS A 71 -9.83 8.03 -7.59
C LYS A 71 -8.33 8.36 -7.52
N VAL A 72 -7.52 7.50 -6.89
CA VAL A 72 -6.05 7.70 -6.86
C VAL A 72 -5.37 7.27 -8.16
N GLY A 73 -6.02 6.43 -8.96
CA GLY A 73 -5.62 6.11 -10.33
C GLY A 73 -4.69 4.91 -10.46
N LYS A 74 -4.54 4.42 -11.70
CA LYS A 74 -3.78 3.19 -11.99
C LYS A 74 -2.32 3.27 -11.54
N ASN A 75 -1.70 4.45 -11.68
CA ASN A 75 -0.32 4.65 -11.23
C ASN A 75 -0.16 4.35 -9.73
N CYS A 76 -1.14 4.69 -8.90
CA CYS A 76 -1.09 4.38 -7.46
C CYS A 76 -1.27 2.88 -7.19
N ASN A 77 -2.13 2.18 -7.94
CA ASN A 77 -2.21 0.72 -7.90
C ASN A 77 -0.84 0.08 -8.23
N ASP A 78 -0.20 0.54 -9.30
CA ASP A 78 1.06 -0.04 -9.77
C ASP A 78 2.21 0.23 -8.77
N GLN A 79 2.25 1.42 -8.17
CA GLN A 79 3.19 1.74 -7.08
C GLN A 79 2.93 0.92 -5.82
N PHE A 80 1.67 0.67 -5.47
CA PHE A 80 1.32 -0.19 -4.34
C PHE A 80 1.89 -1.60 -4.53
N VAL A 81 1.78 -2.17 -5.74
CA VAL A 81 2.39 -3.46 -6.08
C VAL A 81 3.91 -3.43 -5.97
N GLN A 82 4.56 -2.39 -6.49
CA GLN A 82 6.02 -2.24 -6.39
C GLN A 82 6.47 -2.15 -4.92
N PHE A 83 5.75 -1.38 -4.11
CA PHE A 83 6.00 -1.28 -2.68
C PHE A 83 5.89 -2.65 -2.01
N ILE A 84 4.81 -3.40 -2.25
CA ILE A 84 4.63 -4.76 -1.73
C ILE A 84 5.79 -5.65 -2.13
N LEU A 85 6.21 -5.65 -3.39
CA LEU A 85 7.31 -6.50 -3.86
C LEU A 85 8.67 -6.11 -3.26
N SER A 86 8.84 -4.85 -2.83
CA SER A 86 10.04 -4.39 -2.14
C SER A 86 10.09 -4.79 -0.66
N THR A 87 8.93 -5.02 -0.03
CA THR A 87 8.81 -5.29 1.42
C THR A 87 8.38 -6.73 1.75
N HIS A 88 7.79 -7.45 0.79
CA HIS A 88 7.20 -8.77 0.98
C HIS A 88 7.50 -9.71 -0.20
N LYS A 89 7.60 -11.01 0.11
CA LYS A 89 7.55 -12.06 -0.92
C LYS A 89 6.08 -12.39 -1.24
N PRO A 90 5.77 -12.87 -2.45
CA PRO A 90 4.43 -13.37 -2.75
C PRO A 90 3.99 -14.42 -1.72
N GLY A 91 2.84 -14.21 -1.08
CA GLY A 91 2.26 -15.19 -0.15
C GLY A 91 1.66 -16.40 -0.88
N LYS A 92 1.27 -16.20 -2.16
CA LYS A 92 0.79 -17.25 -3.05
C LYS A 92 1.21 -16.95 -4.49
N GLY A 93 1.70 -17.98 -5.20
CA GLY A 93 2.13 -17.87 -6.60
C GLY A 93 3.46 -17.13 -6.77
N THR A 94 3.69 -16.70 -8.00
CA THR A 94 4.89 -15.97 -8.44
C THR A 94 4.68 -14.46 -8.40
N VAL A 95 5.75 -13.70 -8.63
CA VAL A 95 5.68 -12.24 -8.84
C VAL A 95 4.77 -11.91 -10.04
N SER A 96 4.80 -12.72 -11.09
CA SER A 96 3.91 -12.54 -12.26
C SER A 96 2.45 -12.71 -11.88
N ASP A 97 2.12 -13.68 -11.01
CA ASP A 97 0.76 -13.90 -10.54
C ASP A 97 0.26 -12.73 -9.67
N LEU A 98 1.17 -12.06 -8.96
CA LEU A 98 0.86 -10.86 -8.17
C LEU A 98 0.50 -9.69 -9.09
N TYR A 99 1.31 -9.43 -10.13
CA TYR A 99 0.99 -8.42 -11.15
C TYR A 99 -0.34 -8.70 -11.86
N LYS A 100 -0.58 -9.97 -12.21
CA LYS A 100 -1.84 -10.39 -12.82
C LYS A 100 -3.04 -10.07 -11.93
N ARG A 101 -3.02 -10.50 -10.66
CA ARG A 101 -4.08 -10.22 -9.69
C ARG A 101 -4.31 -8.72 -9.48
N SER A 102 -3.24 -7.93 -9.42
CA SER A 102 -3.36 -6.48 -9.29
C SER A 102 -4.05 -5.85 -10.51
N ASN A 103 -3.67 -6.23 -11.73
CA ASN A 103 -4.32 -5.75 -12.95
C ASN A 103 -5.80 -6.18 -13.02
N GLU A 104 -6.11 -7.43 -12.64
CA GLU A 104 -7.50 -7.92 -12.56
C GLU A 104 -8.31 -7.11 -11.55
N THR A 105 -7.74 -6.86 -10.36
CA THR A 105 -8.36 -6.05 -9.30
C THR A 105 -8.65 -4.63 -9.80
N TRP A 106 -7.67 -3.98 -10.46
CA TRP A 106 -7.85 -2.66 -11.06
C TRP A 106 -8.99 -2.64 -12.09
N ASN A 107 -8.99 -3.58 -13.03
CA ASN A 107 -10.02 -3.65 -14.08
C ASN A 107 -11.42 -3.87 -13.50
N ASN A 108 -11.54 -4.73 -12.48
CA ASN A 108 -12.81 -4.97 -11.78
C ASN A 108 -13.31 -3.69 -11.10
N CYS A 109 -12.43 -2.93 -10.45
CA CYS A 109 -12.82 -1.67 -9.82
C CYS A 109 -13.21 -0.58 -10.83
N VAL A 110 -12.53 -0.48 -11.97
CA VAL A 110 -12.94 0.43 -13.06
C VAL A 110 -14.33 0.06 -13.58
N ALA A 111 -14.59 -1.23 -13.79
CA ALA A 111 -15.90 -1.69 -14.25
C ALA A 111 -17.02 -1.43 -13.23
N ALA A 112 -16.74 -1.59 -11.93
CA ALA A 112 -17.70 -1.34 -10.87
C ALA A 112 -18.04 0.15 -10.68
N THR A 113 -17.06 1.04 -10.88
CA THR A 113 -17.20 2.49 -10.69
C THR A 113 -17.72 3.23 -11.92
N HIS A 114 -17.51 2.66 -13.12
CA HIS A 114 -18.04 3.16 -14.38
C HIS A 114 -18.91 2.09 -15.07
N PRO A 115 -20.05 1.71 -14.48
CA PRO A 115 -20.93 0.74 -15.09
C PRO A 115 -21.41 1.27 -16.45
N LYS A 116 -21.29 0.45 -17.50
CA LYS A 116 -21.87 0.77 -18.80
C LYS A 116 -23.39 1.01 -18.60
N PRO A 117 -23.98 2.07 -19.18
CA PRO A 117 -25.42 2.27 -19.12
C PRO A 117 -26.13 1.01 -19.65
N ALA A 118 -27.12 0.52 -18.89
CA ALA A 118 -27.99 -0.53 -19.38
C ALA A 118 -28.81 0.05 -20.55
N HIS A 119 -28.63 -0.50 -21.75
CA HIS A 119 -29.47 -0.23 -22.91
C HIS A 119 -30.65 -1.20 -22.93
#